data_AF-A0A7W8VYE2-F1
#
_entry.id   AF-A0A7W8VYE2-F1
#
_cell.length_a   1.000
_cell.length_b   1.000
_cell.length_c   1.000
_cell.angle_alpha   90.00
_cell.angle_beta   90.00
_cell.angle_gamma   90.00
#
_symmetry.space_group_name_H-M   'P 1'
#
loop_
_entity.id
_entity.type
_entity.pdbx_description
1 polymer ?
#
loop_
_entity_poly.entity_id
_entity_poly.type
_entity_poly.pdbx_seq_one_letter_code
_entity_poly.pdbx_strand_id
1 'polypeptide(L)'
;MEFFRFRKDIPFMQRALIFNAISLITFLAAVFFLVHRGLHLSVEFTGGTVIEVQYPGAVPLDPVRNTLGKLGYADAQVQNFGSSRDVLIRLPLKTGYTSAQQSDQVMGALKADTPEVQLQRVEFVGPQVGKELATDGLLALACVVAGIVIYLSFRFEWKYAIAGVIANLHDVVIILGFFAFFQWEFSLSVLAAVLAVLGYSVNESVVIFDRIRETFRRERKMTVIEVINHAITSTMSRTVITHGCTQMMVLSMFLFGGPTLHYFALALTVGILFGIYSSVFVAAALAMWFGVKREDLIKDKKERVDPDDPNAGAQV
;
A
#
# COMPACT_ATOMS: atom_id res chain seq x y z
N MET A 1 -25.26 -9.43 -1.33
CA MET A 1 -25.59 -8.83 -2.65
C MET A 1 -24.62 -9.40 -3.66
N GLU A 2 -25.10 -10.18 -4.65
CA GLU A 2 -24.27 -10.67 -5.75
C GLU A 2 -24.40 -9.71 -6.93
N PHE A 3 -23.38 -8.86 -7.14
CA PHE A 3 -23.35 -7.92 -8.26
C PHE A 3 -23.15 -8.64 -9.60
N PHE A 4 -22.40 -9.75 -9.58
CA PHE A 4 -22.17 -10.59 -10.75
C PHE A 4 -22.68 -12.00 -10.50
N ARG A 5 -23.60 -12.47 -11.36
CA ARG A 5 -24.08 -13.86 -11.39
C ARG A 5 -23.37 -14.63 -12.49
N PHE A 6 -22.11 -15.03 -12.23
CA PHE A 6 -21.37 -15.87 -13.17
C PHE A 6 -22.00 -17.27 -13.21
N ARG A 7 -22.54 -17.67 -14.36
CA ARG A 7 -23.09 -19.03 -14.57
C ARG A 7 -22.02 -20.07 -14.88
N LYS A 8 -20.80 -19.64 -15.21
CA LYS A 8 -19.63 -20.48 -15.53
C LYS A 8 -18.39 -19.84 -14.93
N ASP A 9 -17.47 -20.68 -14.47
CA ASP A 9 -16.17 -20.25 -13.95
C ASP A 9 -15.32 -19.62 -15.07
N ILE A 10 -14.67 -18.50 -14.75
CA ILE A 10 -13.79 -17.82 -15.68
C ILE A 10 -12.41 -18.50 -15.61
N PRO A 11 -11.82 -18.91 -16.76
CA PRO A 11 -10.58 -19.67 -16.77
C PRO A 11 -9.34 -18.77 -16.61
N PHE A 12 -9.23 -18.06 -15.48
CA PHE A 12 -8.11 -17.17 -15.16
C PHE A 12 -6.76 -17.87 -15.25
N MET A 13 -6.68 -19.11 -14.77
CA MET A 13 -5.43 -19.87 -14.71
C MET A 13 -4.90 -20.29 -16.08
N GLN A 14 -5.71 -20.29 -17.15
CA GLN A 14 -5.22 -20.55 -18.51
C GLN A 14 -4.25 -19.46 -19.00
N ARG A 15 -4.39 -18.23 -18.49
CA ARG A 15 -3.53 -17.09 -18.82
C ARG A 15 -2.58 -16.69 -17.69
N ALA A 16 -2.49 -17.52 -16.64
CA ALA A 16 -1.67 -17.23 -15.46
C ALA A 16 -0.20 -16.98 -15.80
N LEU A 17 0.36 -17.66 -16.81
CA LEU A 17 1.74 -17.42 -17.25
C LEU A 17 1.96 -16.00 -17.77
N ILE A 18 1.01 -15.45 -18.54
CA ILE A 18 1.11 -14.09 -19.08
C ILE A 18 1.03 -13.08 -17.94
N PHE A 19 0.07 -13.25 -17.03
CA PHE A 19 -0.08 -12.37 -15.87
C PHE A 19 1.14 -12.46 -14.94
N ASN A 20 1.63 -13.65 -14.64
CA ASN A 20 2.83 -13.82 -13.82
C ASN A 20 4.07 -13.20 -14.49
N ALA A 21 4.20 -13.31 -15.82
CA ALA A 21 5.29 -12.66 -16.55
C ALA A 21 5.19 -11.12 -16.46
N ILE A 22 4.01 -10.54 -16.66
CA ILE A 22 3.78 -9.10 -16.51
C ILE A 22 4.10 -8.65 -15.08
N SER A 23 3.65 -9.41 -14.08
CA SER A 23 3.92 -9.14 -12.67
C SER A 23 5.42 -9.15 -12.38
N LEU A 24 6.11 -10.19 -12.85
CA LEU A 24 7.54 -10.34 -12.66
C LEU A 24 8.33 -9.22 -13.34
N ILE A 25 7.99 -8.85 -14.57
CA ILE A 25 8.61 -7.73 -15.28
C ILE A 25 8.39 -6.43 -14.52
N THR A 26 7.17 -6.19 -14.04
CA THR A 26 6.83 -4.98 -13.27
C THR A 26 7.58 -4.93 -11.95
N PHE A 27 7.69 -6.06 -11.26
CA PHE A 27 8.47 -6.20 -10.03
C PHE A 27 9.97 -5.96 -10.27
N LEU A 28 10.55 -6.55 -11.32
CA LEU A 28 11.96 -6.32 -11.67
C LEU A 28 12.22 -4.86 -12.04
N ALA A 29 11.31 -4.23 -12.78
CA ALA A 29 11.40 -2.80 -13.07
C ALA A 29 11.31 -1.95 -11.80
N ALA A 30 10.39 -2.28 -10.88
CA ALA A 30 10.25 -1.63 -9.59
C ALA A 30 11.55 -1.71 -8.77
N VAL A 31 12.13 -2.91 -8.64
CA VAL A 31 13.42 -3.11 -7.97
C VAL A 31 14.54 -2.33 -8.67
N PHE A 32 14.59 -2.35 -10.00
CA PHE A 32 15.58 -1.61 -10.77
C PHE A 32 15.52 -0.10 -10.45
N PHE A 33 14.33 0.51 -10.48
CA PHE A 33 14.17 1.94 -10.17
C PHE A 33 14.45 2.25 -8.70
N LEU A 34 14.07 1.37 -7.77
CA LEU A 34 14.39 1.55 -6.36
C LEU A 34 15.90 1.56 -6.10
N VAL A 35 16.65 0.68 -6.76
CA VAL A 35 18.11 0.59 -6.57
C VAL A 35 18.84 1.73 -7.28
N HIS A 36 18.44 2.11 -8.49
CA HIS A 36 19.20 3.08 -9.30
C HIS A 36 18.79 4.53 -9.08
N ARG A 37 17.52 4.81 -8.79
CA ARG A 37 17.03 6.17 -8.53
C ARG A 37 16.78 6.44 -7.05
N GLY A 38 16.45 5.42 -6.27
CA GLY A 38 16.01 5.60 -4.89
C GLY A 38 14.63 6.27 -4.79
N LEU A 39 14.20 6.49 -3.55
CA LEU A 39 12.97 7.22 -3.25
C LEU A 39 13.29 8.71 -3.11
N HIS A 40 12.44 9.57 -3.68
CA HIS A 40 12.50 11.01 -3.45
C HIS A 40 11.89 11.31 -2.07
N LEU A 41 12.72 11.24 -1.03
CA LEU A 41 12.26 11.38 0.35
C LEU A 41 11.82 12.81 0.68
N SER A 42 10.71 12.93 1.41
CA SER A 42 10.22 14.22 1.90
C SER A 42 11.19 14.89 2.88
N VAL A 43 10.89 16.15 3.16
CA VAL A 43 11.57 16.96 4.17
C VAL A 43 11.51 16.35 5.58
N GLU A 44 10.54 15.48 5.83
CA GLU A 44 10.34 14.81 7.12
C GLU A 44 11.42 13.74 7.37
N PHE A 45 11.94 13.11 6.32
CA PHE A 45 13.01 12.11 6.42
C PHE A 45 14.40 12.70 6.25
N THR A 46 14.52 13.78 5.47
CA THR A 46 15.82 14.40 5.14
C THR A 46 16.20 15.54 6.09
N GLY A 47 15.23 16.09 6.82
CA GLY A 47 15.39 17.32 7.58
C GLY A 47 15.16 18.56 6.71
N GLY A 48 14.81 19.68 7.33
CA GLY A 48 14.34 20.86 6.61
C GLY A 48 14.05 22.07 7.48
N THR A 49 13.59 23.12 6.82
CA THR A 49 13.06 24.32 7.47
C THR A 49 11.55 24.31 7.35
N VAL A 50 10.87 24.42 8.49
CA VAL A 50 9.42 24.55 8.58
C VAL A 50 9.10 25.99 8.96
N ILE A 51 8.30 26.65 8.15
CA ILE A 51 7.92 28.05 8.31
C ILE A 51 6.41 28.10 8.50
N GLU A 52 5.98 28.65 9.63
CA GLU A 52 4.57 28.94 9.90
C GLU A 52 4.31 30.41 9.67
N VAL A 53 3.40 30.71 8.76
CA VAL A 53 3.01 32.07 8.39
C VAL A 53 1.51 32.26 8.59
N GLN A 54 1.12 33.44 9.06
CA GLN A 54 -0.27 33.81 9.24
C GLN A 54 -0.62 34.95 8.29
N TYR A 55 -1.70 34.75 7.54
CA TYR A 55 -2.28 35.75 6.66
C TYR A 55 -3.44 36.50 7.34
N PRO A 56 -3.76 37.73 6.89
CA PRO A 56 -4.89 38.49 7.43
C PRO A 56 -6.25 37.83 7.13
N GLY A 57 -6.34 37.07 6.03
CA GLY A 57 -7.54 36.38 5.57
C GLY A 57 -7.26 34.95 5.11
N ALA A 58 -8.31 34.24 4.70
CA ALA A 58 -8.16 32.90 4.13
C ALA A 58 -7.39 32.98 2.81
N VAL A 59 -6.32 32.19 2.67
CA VAL A 59 -5.43 32.25 1.50
C VAL A 59 -5.52 30.97 0.69
N PRO A 60 -5.74 31.07 -0.65
CA PRO A 60 -5.55 29.93 -1.53
C PRO A 60 -4.07 29.55 -1.56
N LEU A 61 -3.77 28.25 -1.45
CA LEU A 61 -2.40 27.77 -1.31
C LEU A 61 -1.62 27.74 -2.62
N ASP A 62 -2.29 27.69 -3.77
CA ASP A 62 -1.64 27.55 -5.08
C ASP A 62 -0.78 28.78 -5.46
N PRO A 63 -1.23 30.03 -5.24
CA PRO A 63 -0.36 31.20 -5.38
C PRO A 63 0.90 31.11 -4.51
N VAL A 64 0.76 30.69 -3.25
CA VAL A 64 1.90 30.54 -2.33
C VAL A 64 2.90 29.51 -2.86
N ARG A 65 2.41 28.35 -3.34
CA ARG A 65 3.26 27.32 -3.99
C ARG A 65 3.96 27.86 -5.22
N ASN A 66 3.26 28.61 -6.07
CA ASN A 66 3.84 29.19 -7.28
C ASN A 66 4.96 30.19 -6.95
N THR A 67 4.79 31.00 -5.91
CA THR A 67 5.82 31.93 -5.43
C THR A 67 7.05 31.18 -4.90
N LEU A 68 6.86 30.09 -4.16
CA LEU A 68 7.96 29.21 -3.72
C LEU A 68 8.65 28.49 -4.89
N GLY A 69 7.89 28.04 -5.89
CA GLY A 69 8.42 27.42 -7.10
C GLY A 69 9.36 28.35 -7.85
N LYS A 70 9.03 29.65 -7.96
CA LYS A 70 9.91 30.68 -8.55
C LYS A 70 11.22 30.88 -7.77
N LEU A 71 11.22 30.61 -6.46
CA LEU A 71 12.41 30.64 -5.62
C LEU A 71 13.28 29.36 -5.72
N GLY A 72 12.86 28.39 -6.55
CA GLY A 72 13.52 27.11 -6.72
C GLY A 72 13.07 26.02 -5.73
N TYR A 73 11.97 26.25 -5.01
CA TYR A 73 11.37 25.25 -4.12
C TYR A 73 10.12 24.64 -4.78
N ALA A 74 10.31 23.93 -5.89
CA ALA A 74 9.22 23.32 -6.66
C ALA A 74 8.43 22.27 -5.86
N ASP A 75 9.13 21.52 -5.01
CA ASP A 75 8.55 20.46 -4.18
C ASP A 75 8.23 20.93 -2.75
N ALA A 76 8.10 22.26 -2.53
CA ALA A 76 7.74 22.78 -1.22
C ALA A 76 6.32 22.35 -0.83
N GLN A 77 6.19 21.71 0.33
CA GLN A 77 4.88 21.38 0.86
C GLN A 77 4.28 22.60 1.55
N VAL A 78 3.17 23.09 1.00
CA VAL A 78 2.38 24.19 1.55
C VAL A 78 1.02 23.66 1.96
N GLN A 79 0.64 23.87 3.22
CA GLN A 79 -0.64 23.39 3.76
C GLN A 79 -1.20 24.35 4.81
N ASN A 80 -2.52 24.32 5.01
CA ASN A 80 -3.13 25.02 6.14
C ASN A 80 -2.79 24.31 7.46
N PHE A 81 -2.67 25.07 8.54
CA PHE A 81 -2.36 24.56 9.88
C PHE A 81 -3.25 25.19 10.94
N GLY A 82 -4.19 24.43 11.48
CA GLY A 82 -5.16 24.95 12.47
C GLY A 82 -6.29 25.75 11.83
N SER A 83 -6.00 26.82 11.08
CA SER A 83 -7.01 27.65 10.39
C SER A 83 -6.73 27.81 8.89
N SER A 84 -7.67 28.41 8.15
CA SER A 84 -7.48 28.75 6.72
C SER A 84 -6.57 29.96 6.47
N ARG A 85 -6.11 30.62 7.53
CA ARG A 85 -5.21 31.78 7.49
C ARG A 85 -3.77 31.42 7.86
N ASP A 86 -3.62 30.34 8.62
CA ASP A 86 -2.35 29.85 9.10
C ASP A 86 -1.83 28.80 8.12
N VAL A 87 -0.67 29.07 7.53
CA VAL A 87 -0.08 28.27 6.46
C VAL A 87 1.28 27.77 6.92
N LEU A 88 1.48 26.46 6.84
CA LEU A 88 2.73 25.78 7.11
C LEU A 88 3.43 25.47 5.79
N ILE A 89 4.68 25.90 5.69
CA ILE A 89 5.55 25.72 4.53
C ILE A 89 6.74 24.87 4.95
N ARG A 90 6.95 23.73 4.30
CA ARG A 90 8.12 22.86 4.52
C ARG A 90 9.08 22.96 3.34
N LEU A 91 10.33 23.29 3.64
CA LEU A 91 11.37 23.52 2.66
C LEU A 91 12.57 22.57 2.90
N PRO A 92 13.12 21.96 1.84
CA PRO A 92 14.36 21.21 1.95
C PRO A 92 15.52 22.12 2.34
N LEU A 93 16.50 21.53 3.03
CA LEU A 93 17.74 22.21 3.38
C LEU A 93 18.51 22.58 2.11
N LYS A 94 18.87 23.86 2.00
CA LYS A 94 19.71 24.35 0.91
C LYS A 94 21.14 24.53 1.41
N THR A 95 22.09 23.88 0.76
CA THR A 95 23.51 23.96 1.13
C THR A 95 23.99 25.42 1.11
N GLY A 96 24.59 25.86 2.22
CA GLY A 96 25.11 27.23 2.36
C GLY A 96 24.11 28.26 2.89
N TYR A 97 22.87 27.87 3.18
CA TYR A 97 21.87 28.74 3.81
C TYR A 97 21.51 28.24 5.21
N THR A 98 21.32 29.17 6.14
CA THR A 98 20.69 28.88 7.43
C THR A 98 19.16 28.89 7.30
N SER A 99 18.46 28.22 8.21
CA SER A 99 16.98 28.26 8.27
C SER A 99 16.43 29.68 8.36
N ALA A 100 17.12 30.57 9.07
CA ALA A 100 16.76 31.99 9.15
C ALA A 100 16.89 32.67 7.79
N GLN A 101 17.99 32.46 7.06
CA GLN A 101 18.19 33.01 5.73
C GLN A 101 17.16 32.49 4.70
N GLN A 102 16.85 31.18 4.75
CA GLN A 102 15.78 30.62 3.91
C GLN A 102 14.42 31.23 4.25
N SER A 103 14.12 31.36 5.55
CA SER A 103 12.89 31.99 6.02
C SER A 103 12.78 33.46 5.58
N ASP A 104 13.85 34.24 5.70
CA ASP A 104 13.86 35.64 5.29
C ASP A 104 13.64 35.80 3.79
N GLN A 105 14.25 34.94 2.97
CA GLN A 105 14.03 34.93 1.53
C GLN A 105 12.57 34.62 1.18
N VAL A 106 11.99 33.61 1.84
CA VAL A 106 10.60 33.21 1.63
C VAL A 106 9.65 34.30 2.08
N MET A 107 9.84 34.84 3.29
CA MET A 107 9.02 35.94 3.82
C MET A 107 9.11 37.19 2.96
N GLY A 108 10.28 37.51 2.40
CA GLY A 108 10.43 38.62 1.46
C GLY A 108 9.57 38.44 0.21
N ALA A 109 9.54 37.23 -0.36
CA ALA A 109 8.69 36.93 -1.51
C ALA A 109 7.20 36.93 -1.16
N LEU A 110 6.82 36.37 -0.01
CA LEU A 110 5.41 36.36 0.43
C LEU A 110 4.90 37.76 0.77
N LYS A 111 5.75 38.63 1.36
CA LYS A 111 5.40 40.03 1.64
C LYS A 111 5.29 40.89 0.39
N ALA A 112 5.98 40.53 -0.70
CA ALA A 112 5.83 41.22 -1.97
C ALA A 112 4.42 41.02 -2.56
N ASP A 113 3.82 39.85 -2.35
CA ASP A 113 2.45 39.55 -2.77
C ASP A 113 1.42 40.01 -1.72
N THR A 114 1.68 39.78 -0.43
CA THR A 114 0.80 40.13 0.69
C THR A 114 1.59 40.82 1.83
N PRO A 115 1.63 42.16 1.88
CA PRO A 115 2.46 42.89 2.85
C PRO A 115 2.14 42.60 4.32
N GLU A 116 0.90 42.24 4.62
CA GLU A 116 0.38 41.98 5.96
C GLU A 116 0.69 40.56 6.48
N VAL A 117 1.33 39.69 5.68
CA VAL A 117 1.68 38.33 6.12
C VAL A 117 2.69 38.37 7.26
N GLN A 118 2.39 37.63 8.33
CA GLN A 118 3.19 37.60 9.54
C GLN A 118 3.88 36.25 9.68
N LEU A 119 5.17 36.28 10.02
CA LEU A 119 5.89 35.08 10.41
C LEU A 119 5.52 34.73 11.85
N GLN A 120 4.97 33.53 12.06
CA GLN A 120 4.64 33.04 13.40
C GLN A 120 5.81 32.27 13.99
N ARG A 121 6.36 31.33 13.21
CA ARG A 121 7.40 30.43 13.69
C ARG A 121 8.31 29.94 12.57
N VAL A 122 9.59 29.75 12.90
CA VAL A 122 10.54 29.03 12.06
C VAL A 122 11.11 27.90 12.89
N GLU A 123 10.94 26.68 12.42
CA GLU A 123 11.53 25.49 13.03
C GLU A 123 12.53 24.87 12.08
N PHE A 124 13.64 24.42 12.64
CA PHE A 124 14.61 23.61 11.93
C PHE A 124 14.44 22.16 12.39
N VAL A 125 14.12 21.29 11.44
CA VAL A 125 14.12 19.85 11.64
C VAL A 125 15.49 19.35 11.23
N GLY A 126 16.30 18.97 12.23
CA GLY A 126 17.64 18.46 11.99
C GLY A 126 17.64 17.14 11.23
N PRO A 127 18.65 16.86 10.39
CA PRO A 127 18.77 15.57 9.68
C PRO A 127 18.79 14.36 10.62
N GLN A 128 19.17 14.55 11.88
CA GLN A 128 19.14 13.50 12.90
C GLN A 128 17.70 13.05 13.22
N VAL A 129 16.77 13.98 13.37
CA VAL A 129 15.35 13.68 13.58
C VAL A 129 14.78 12.97 12.34
N GLY A 130 15.16 13.41 11.14
CA GLY A 130 14.76 12.75 9.90
C GLY A 130 15.27 11.31 9.79
N LYS A 131 16.52 11.05 10.22
CA LYS A 131 17.09 9.69 10.29
C LYS A 131 16.37 8.81 11.31
N GLU A 132 16.00 9.36 12.46
CA GLU A 132 15.20 8.66 13.46
C GLU A 132 13.83 8.29 12.88
N LEU A 133 13.13 9.24 12.25
CA LEU A 133 11.85 8.99 11.58
C LEU A 133 11.94 7.95 10.45
N ALA A 134 13.02 7.97 9.67
CA ALA A 134 13.27 6.95 8.64
C ALA A 134 13.49 5.56 9.25
N THR A 135 14.25 5.49 10.36
CA THR A 135 14.52 4.24 11.08
C THR A 135 13.25 3.69 11.71
N ASP A 136 12.47 4.54 12.37
CA ASP A 136 11.18 4.19 12.95
C ASP A 136 10.19 3.74 11.89
N GLY A 137 10.17 4.39 10.72
CA GLY A 137 9.37 3.97 9.58
C GLY A 137 9.74 2.59 9.05
N LEU A 138 11.05 2.30 8.96
CA LEU A 138 11.55 0.97 8.56
C LEU A 138 11.22 -0.09 9.61
N LEU A 139 11.35 0.24 10.90
CA LEU A 139 10.95 -0.63 12.00
C LEU A 139 9.44 -0.90 11.99
N ALA A 140 8.61 0.11 11.75
CA ALA A 140 7.16 -0.06 11.62
C ALA A 140 6.80 -1.01 10.47
N LEU A 141 7.45 -0.85 9.30
CA LEU A 141 7.28 -1.76 8.17
C LEU A 141 7.70 -3.20 8.53
N ALA A 142 8.86 -3.37 9.16
CA ALA A 142 9.34 -4.69 9.59
C ALA A 142 8.39 -5.35 10.61
N CYS A 143 7.87 -4.59 11.57
CA CYS A 143 6.89 -5.06 12.54
C CYS A 143 5.57 -5.49 11.88
N VAL A 144 5.08 -4.73 10.89
CA VAL A 144 3.87 -5.09 10.14
C VAL A 144 4.10 -6.37 9.33
N VAL A 145 5.23 -6.49 8.62
CA VAL A 145 5.58 -7.71 7.88
C VAL A 145 5.67 -8.92 8.82
N ALA A 146 6.35 -8.77 9.96
CA ALA A 146 6.44 -9.84 10.96
C ALA A 146 5.06 -10.22 11.52
N GLY A 147 4.23 -9.24 11.86
CA GLY A 147 2.86 -9.47 12.33
C GLY A 147 2.01 -10.24 11.31
N ILE A 148 2.17 -9.95 10.02
CA ILE A 148 1.47 -10.65 8.94
C ILE A 148 2.00 -12.07 8.76
N VAL A 149 3.31 -12.27 8.81
CA VAL A 149 3.90 -13.62 8.77
C VAL A 149 3.35 -14.46 9.91
N ILE A 150 3.33 -13.92 11.13
CA ILE A 150 2.78 -14.60 12.32
C ILE A 150 1.31 -14.92 12.11
N TYR A 151 0.50 -13.92 11.73
CA TYR A 151 -0.93 -14.10 11.49
C TYR A 151 -1.20 -15.18 10.43
N LEU A 152 -0.55 -15.11 9.27
CA LEU A 152 -0.74 -16.08 8.18
C LEU A 152 -0.25 -17.47 8.57
N SER A 153 0.82 -17.59 9.37
CA SER A 153 1.32 -18.87 9.87
C SER A 153 0.35 -19.56 10.83
N PHE A 154 -0.37 -18.79 11.66
CA PHE A 154 -1.43 -19.35 12.50
C PHE A 154 -2.71 -19.64 11.73
N ARG A 155 -3.01 -18.84 10.69
CA ARG A 155 -4.27 -18.91 9.93
C ARG A 155 -4.26 -19.99 8.84
N PHE A 156 -3.11 -20.23 8.23
CA PHE A 156 -2.94 -21.11 7.06
C PHE A 156 -1.78 -22.09 7.25
N GLU A 157 -1.81 -23.17 6.45
CA GLU A 157 -0.68 -24.09 6.32
C GLU A 157 0.55 -23.38 5.72
N TRP A 158 1.75 -23.87 6.04
CA TRP A 158 3.00 -23.14 5.75
C TRP A 158 3.15 -22.72 4.27
N LYS A 159 2.70 -23.55 3.33
CA LYS A 159 2.74 -23.27 1.88
C LYS A 159 1.93 -22.02 1.50
N TYR A 160 0.73 -21.90 2.07
CA TYR A 160 -0.15 -20.75 1.85
C TYR A 160 0.34 -19.51 2.58
N ALA A 161 0.87 -19.68 3.79
CA ALA A 161 1.43 -18.58 4.54
C ALA A 161 2.58 -17.92 3.75
N ILE A 162 3.51 -18.72 3.21
CA ILE A 162 4.61 -18.18 2.40
C ILE A 162 4.15 -17.57 1.09
N ALA A 163 3.24 -18.23 0.37
CA ALA A 163 2.67 -17.65 -0.85
C ALA A 163 2.03 -16.28 -0.59
N GLY A 164 1.27 -16.16 0.50
CA GLY A 164 0.66 -14.90 0.93
C GLY A 164 1.71 -13.85 1.28
N VAL A 165 2.73 -14.20 2.07
CA VAL A 165 3.80 -13.26 2.45
C VAL A 165 4.54 -12.73 1.22
N ILE A 166 4.90 -13.60 0.27
CA ILE A 166 5.61 -13.19 -0.95
C ILE A 166 4.73 -12.27 -1.80
N ALA A 167 3.44 -12.59 -1.97
CA ALA A 167 2.51 -11.75 -2.73
C ALA A 167 2.35 -10.35 -2.09
N ASN A 168 2.25 -10.27 -0.77
CA ASN A 168 2.14 -9.00 -0.06
C ASN A 168 3.44 -8.17 -0.13
N LEU A 169 4.60 -8.82 -0.02
CA LEU A 169 5.89 -8.13 -0.18
C LEU A 169 6.07 -7.59 -1.61
N HIS A 170 5.63 -8.37 -2.60
CA HIS A 170 5.61 -7.95 -3.99
C HIS A 170 4.80 -6.66 -4.19
N ASP A 171 3.64 -6.53 -3.54
CA ASP A 171 2.79 -5.33 -3.67
C ASP A 171 3.47 -4.08 -3.11
N VAL A 172 4.12 -4.20 -1.95
CA VAL A 172 4.89 -3.10 -1.35
C VAL A 172 6.00 -2.64 -2.29
N VAL A 173 6.76 -3.58 -2.84
CA VAL A 173 7.86 -3.26 -3.77
C VAL A 173 7.33 -2.58 -5.03
N ILE A 174 6.19 -3.01 -5.58
CA ILE A 174 5.57 -2.34 -6.73
C ILE A 174 5.23 -0.88 -6.40
N ILE A 175 4.56 -0.62 -5.28
CA ILE A 175 4.18 0.75 -4.89
C ILE A 175 5.43 1.62 -4.76
N LEU A 176 6.44 1.15 -4.02
CA LEU A 176 7.70 1.86 -3.85
C LEU A 176 8.44 2.05 -5.19
N GLY A 177 8.37 1.07 -6.09
CA GLY A 177 8.93 1.14 -7.44
C GLY A 177 8.27 2.20 -8.32
N PHE A 178 6.95 2.37 -8.23
CA PHE A 178 6.25 3.46 -8.90
C PHE A 178 6.72 4.84 -8.40
N PHE A 179 6.84 4.99 -7.08
CA PHE A 179 7.37 6.23 -6.47
C PHE A 179 8.82 6.51 -6.90
N ALA A 180 9.67 5.48 -6.93
CA ALA A 180 11.05 5.59 -7.40
C ALA A 180 11.13 5.88 -8.91
N PHE A 181 10.25 5.30 -9.73
CA PHE A 181 10.24 5.52 -11.17
C PHE A 181 9.84 6.97 -11.50
N PHE A 182 8.71 7.42 -10.96
CA PHE A 182 8.18 8.76 -11.25
C PHE A 182 8.82 9.88 -10.43
N GLN A 183 9.68 9.54 -9.46
CA GLN A 183 10.30 10.49 -8.54
C GLN A 183 9.27 11.30 -7.74
N TRP A 184 8.16 10.63 -7.39
CA TRP A 184 7.14 11.20 -6.52
C TRP A 184 7.66 11.28 -5.09
N GLU A 185 7.28 12.37 -4.41
CA GLU A 185 7.71 12.62 -3.03
C GLU A 185 7.18 11.53 -2.09
N PHE A 186 8.08 10.90 -1.35
CA PHE A 186 7.79 9.87 -0.36
C PHE A 186 7.83 10.49 1.05
N SER A 187 6.65 10.74 1.61
CA SER A 187 6.44 11.33 2.94
C SER A 187 6.02 10.29 3.98
N LEU A 188 5.93 10.70 5.25
CA LEU A 188 5.39 9.86 6.32
C LEU A 188 3.93 9.45 6.06
N SER A 189 3.14 10.33 5.43
CA SER A 189 1.78 9.99 5.01
C SER A 189 1.80 8.89 3.95
N VAL A 190 2.67 8.99 2.94
CA VAL A 190 2.83 7.93 1.92
C VAL A 190 3.26 6.61 2.55
N LEU A 191 4.21 6.62 3.50
CA LEU A 191 4.58 5.43 4.26
C LEU A 191 3.37 4.82 4.97
N ALA A 192 2.55 5.64 5.64
CA ALA A 192 1.32 5.17 6.28
C ALA A 192 0.32 4.56 5.27
N ALA A 193 0.19 5.14 4.06
CA ALA A 193 -0.61 4.55 2.99
C ALA A 193 -0.08 3.18 2.56
N VAL A 194 1.24 3.03 2.40
CA VAL A 194 1.86 1.74 2.07
C VAL A 194 1.54 0.69 3.14
N LEU A 195 1.67 1.04 4.42
CA LEU A 195 1.32 0.14 5.54
C LEU A 195 -0.17 -0.22 5.54
N ALA A 196 -1.05 0.74 5.25
CA ALA A 196 -2.49 0.51 5.16
C ALA A 196 -2.85 -0.43 3.99
N VAL A 197 -2.24 -0.24 2.82
CA VAL A 197 -2.41 -1.13 1.66
C VAL A 197 -1.91 -2.53 1.99
N LEU A 198 -0.80 -2.65 2.70
CA LEU A 198 -0.22 -3.93 3.05
C LEU A 198 -1.22 -4.78 3.87
N GLY A 199 -1.84 -4.19 4.90
CA GLY A 199 -2.92 -4.87 5.64
C GLY A 199 -4.16 -5.17 4.80
N TYR A 200 -4.48 -4.27 3.87
CA TYR A 200 -5.63 -4.44 2.96
C TYR A 200 -5.41 -5.58 1.93
N SER A 201 -4.20 -5.71 1.38
CA SER A 201 -3.85 -6.78 0.42
C SER A 201 -3.86 -8.16 1.08
N VAL A 202 -3.40 -8.27 2.34
CA VAL A 202 -3.51 -9.52 3.13
C VAL A 202 -4.96 -9.99 3.22
N ASN A 203 -5.90 -9.08 3.48
CA ASN A 203 -7.31 -9.43 3.59
C ASN A 203 -7.86 -10.05 2.29
N GLU A 204 -7.45 -9.57 1.13
CA GLU A 204 -7.87 -10.16 -0.15
C GLU A 204 -7.27 -11.55 -0.36
N SER A 205 -5.97 -11.71 -0.09
CA SER A 205 -5.30 -13.02 -0.14
C SER A 205 -5.95 -14.06 0.77
N VAL A 206 -6.33 -13.66 1.99
CA VAL A 206 -7.00 -14.54 2.97
C VAL A 206 -8.34 -15.06 2.44
N VAL A 207 -9.16 -14.18 1.85
CA VAL A 207 -10.47 -14.54 1.30
C VAL A 207 -10.33 -15.55 0.16
N ILE A 208 -9.40 -15.34 -0.75
CA ILE A 208 -9.15 -16.24 -1.88
C ILE A 208 -8.65 -17.59 -1.38
N PHE A 209 -7.67 -17.59 -0.46
CA PHE A 209 -7.13 -18.83 0.11
C PHE A 209 -8.17 -19.63 0.87
N ASP A 210 -9.00 -18.99 1.68
CA ASP A 210 -10.10 -19.68 2.36
C ASP A 210 -11.09 -20.27 1.37
N ARG A 211 -11.45 -19.53 0.30
CA ARG A 211 -12.36 -20.05 -0.73
C ARG A 211 -11.77 -21.23 -1.50
N ILE A 212 -10.47 -21.21 -1.79
CA ILE A 212 -9.74 -22.35 -2.36
C ILE A 212 -9.87 -23.55 -1.42
N ARG A 213 -9.61 -23.38 -0.12
CA ARG A 213 -9.71 -24.45 0.89
C ARG A 213 -11.13 -25.00 1.02
N GLU A 214 -12.13 -24.13 1.04
CA GLU A 214 -13.54 -24.51 1.11
C GLU A 214 -13.93 -25.34 -0.12
N THR A 215 -13.54 -24.89 -1.32
CA THR A 215 -13.84 -25.55 -2.58
C THR A 215 -13.17 -26.92 -2.68
N PHE A 216 -11.90 -27.06 -2.25
CA PHE A 216 -11.24 -28.37 -2.17
C PHE A 216 -11.94 -29.36 -1.23
N ARG A 217 -12.59 -28.88 -0.16
CA ARG A 217 -13.33 -29.73 0.78
C ARG A 217 -14.68 -30.17 0.22
N ARG A 218 -15.39 -29.27 -0.48
CA ARG A 218 -16.72 -29.52 -1.03
C ARG A 218 -16.66 -30.33 -2.34
N GLU A 219 -15.79 -29.94 -3.26
CA GLU A 219 -15.77 -30.46 -4.62
C GLU A 219 -14.67 -31.50 -4.83
N ARG A 220 -15.01 -32.78 -4.65
CA ARG A 220 -14.01 -33.86 -4.62
C ARG A 220 -13.41 -34.22 -5.99
N LYS A 221 -14.02 -33.78 -7.08
CA LYS A 221 -13.67 -34.17 -8.46
C LYS A 221 -12.94 -33.09 -9.24
N MET A 222 -12.89 -31.86 -8.72
CA MET A 222 -12.26 -30.73 -9.40
C MET A 222 -10.73 -30.83 -9.28
N THR A 223 -10.05 -30.49 -10.37
CA THR A 223 -8.60 -30.32 -10.39
C THR A 223 -8.19 -29.05 -9.64
N VAL A 224 -6.92 -28.93 -9.25
CA VAL A 224 -6.37 -27.74 -8.56
C VAL A 224 -6.68 -26.45 -9.34
N ILE A 225 -6.53 -26.48 -10.66
CA ILE A 225 -6.77 -25.34 -11.55
C ILE A 225 -8.25 -24.94 -11.56
N GLU A 226 -9.15 -25.92 -11.64
CA GLU A 226 -10.59 -25.66 -11.60
C GLU A 226 -11.02 -25.11 -10.26
N VAL A 227 -10.49 -25.65 -9.16
CA VAL A 227 -10.75 -25.16 -7.79
C VAL A 227 -10.36 -23.70 -7.66
N ILE A 228 -9.20 -23.31 -8.17
CA ILE A 228 -8.72 -21.93 -8.11
C ILE A 228 -9.58 -21.00 -8.99
N ASN A 229 -9.89 -21.41 -10.22
CA ASN A 229 -10.78 -20.64 -11.09
C ASN A 229 -12.15 -20.42 -10.45
N HIS A 230 -12.71 -21.45 -9.82
CA HIS A 230 -13.98 -21.36 -9.09
C HIS A 230 -13.87 -20.46 -7.86
N ALA A 231 -12.80 -20.57 -7.09
CA ALA A 231 -12.58 -19.74 -5.93
C ALA A 231 -12.52 -18.25 -6.31
N ILE A 232 -11.69 -17.89 -7.31
CA ILE A 232 -11.57 -16.52 -7.82
C ILE A 232 -12.92 -16.03 -8.37
N THR A 233 -13.59 -16.82 -9.20
CA THR A 233 -14.87 -16.41 -9.81
C THR A 233 -15.95 -16.18 -8.76
N SER A 234 -16.01 -17.03 -7.74
CA SER A 234 -17.03 -16.96 -6.69
C SER A 234 -16.77 -15.86 -5.65
N THR A 235 -15.52 -15.40 -5.50
CA THR A 235 -15.20 -14.25 -4.61
C THR A 235 -15.22 -12.91 -5.34
N MET A 236 -15.22 -12.90 -6.67
CA MET A 236 -15.11 -11.70 -7.49
C MET A 236 -16.14 -10.60 -7.15
N SER A 237 -17.41 -10.96 -6.89
CA SER A 237 -18.43 -9.98 -6.47
C SER A 237 -18.04 -9.26 -5.17
N ARG A 238 -17.49 -10.00 -4.20
CA ARG A 238 -17.02 -9.43 -2.94
C ARG A 238 -15.85 -8.50 -3.18
N THR A 239 -14.85 -8.96 -3.92
CA THR A 239 -13.65 -8.20 -4.28
C THR A 239 -14.04 -6.88 -4.98
N VAL A 240 -14.88 -6.93 -6.01
CA VAL A 240 -15.28 -5.71 -6.73
C VAL A 240 -16.04 -4.74 -5.83
N ILE A 241 -16.89 -5.21 -4.92
CA ILE A 241 -17.62 -4.33 -4.01
C ILE A 241 -16.67 -3.71 -2.97
N THR A 242 -15.85 -4.51 -2.31
CA THR A 242 -14.99 -4.01 -1.23
C THR A 242 -13.91 -3.07 -1.77
N HIS A 243 -13.29 -3.42 -2.90
CA HIS A 243 -12.27 -2.62 -3.55
C HIS A 243 -12.87 -1.43 -4.30
N GLY A 244 -14.03 -1.59 -4.93
CA GLY A 244 -14.73 -0.47 -5.56
C GLY A 244 -15.13 0.62 -4.57
N CYS A 245 -15.65 0.23 -3.40
CA CYS A 245 -16.02 1.19 -2.35
C CYS A 245 -14.79 1.94 -1.79
N THR A 246 -13.71 1.23 -1.47
CA THR A 246 -12.48 1.88 -0.98
C THR A 246 -11.85 2.74 -2.08
N GLN A 247 -11.82 2.26 -3.32
CA GLN A 247 -11.29 3.01 -4.45
C GLN A 247 -12.09 4.28 -4.72
N MET A 248 -13.42 4.27 -4.62
CA MET A 248 -14.23 5.49 -4.75
C MET A 248 -13.89 6.54 -3.69
N MET A 249 -13.70 6.13 -2.44
CA MET A 249 -13.25 7.02 -1.37
C MET A 249 -11.86 7.59 -1.66
N VAL A 250 -10.90 6.73 -2.02
CA VAL A 250 -9.52 7.13 -2.31
C VAL A 250 -9.46 8.05 -3.54
N LEU A 251 -10.25 7.79 -4.59
CA LEU A 251 -10.33 8.64 -5.77
C LEU A 251 -10.93 10.00 -5.47
N SER A 252 -11.93 10.08 -4.59
CA SER A 252 -12.43 11.37 -4.10
C SER A 252 -11.32 12.18 -3.43
N MET A 253 -10.53 11.53 -2.56
CA MET A 253 -9.36 12.16 -1.94
C MET A 253 -8.27 12.53 -2.95
N PHE A 254 -8.06 11.71 -3.99
CA PHE A 254 -7.09 12.00 -5.05
C PHE A 254 -7.48 13.23 -5.89
N LEU A 255 -8.77 13.36 -6.22
CA LEU A 255 -9.29 14.46 -7.05
C LEU A 255 -9.54 15.75 -6.26
N PHE A 256 -9.99 15.65 -5.01
CA PHE A 256 -10.44 16.79 -4.21
C PHE A 256 -9.57 17.08 -2.98
N GLY A 257 -8.66 16.19 -2.59
CA GLY A 257 -7.84 16.32 -1.37
C GLY A 257 -6.67 17.29 -1.48
N GLY A 258 -6.36 17.77 -2.69
CA GLY A 258 -5.27 18.71 -2.94
C GLY A 258 -3.86 18.10 -2.84
N PRO A 259 -2.80 18.92 -3.00
CA PRO A 259 -1.43 18.41 -3.13
C PRO A 259 -0.90 17.64 -1.92
N THR A 260 -1.34 17.97 -0.72
CA THR A 260 -0.91 17.30 0.53
C THR A 260 -1.38 15.85 0.62
N LEU A 261 -2.59 15.56 0.12
CA LEU A 261 -3.16 14.21 0.11
C LEU A 261 -2.93 13.50 -1.23
N HIS A 262 -2.41 14.19 -2.24
CA HIS A 262 -2.27 13.65 -3.59
C HIS A 262 -1.45 12.37 -3.62
N TYR A 263 -0.21 12.40 -3.11
CA TYR A 263 0.67 11.23 -3.11
C TYR A 263 0.20 10.14 -2.13
N PHE A 264 -0.43 10.52 -1.02
CA PHE A 264 -1.08 9.58 -0.11
C PHE A 264 -2.21 8.80 -0.82
N ALA A 265 -3.12 9.50 -1.49
CA ALA A 265 -4.20 8.90 -2.26
C ALA A 265 -3.69 8.09 -3.46
N LEU A 266 -2.64 8.55 -4.11
CA LEU A 266 -2.01 7.85 -5.23
C LEU A 266 -1.40 6.52 -4.78
N ALA A 267 -0.70 6.50 -3.65
CA ALA A 267 -0.15 5.27 -3.07
C ALA A 267 -1.25 4.26 -2.74
N LEU A 268 -2.36 4.71 -2.12
CA LEU A 268 -3.52 3.86 -1.87
C LEU A 268 -4.16 3.36 -3.17
N THR A 269 -4.30 4.22 -4.18
CA THR A 269 -4.89 3.90 -5.49
C THR A 269 -4.11 2.80 -6.18
N VAL A 270 -2.78 2.99 -6.32
CA VAL A 270 -1.89 2.00 -6.93
C VAL A 270 -1.92 0.71 -6.11
N GLY A 271 -1.82 0.83 -4.79
CA GLY A 271 -1.82 -0.29 -3.87
C GLY A 271 -3.07 -1.16 -3.94
N ILE A 272 -4.26 -0.57 -3.97
CA ILE A 272 -5.53 -1.30 -4.08
C ILE A 272 -5.61 -2.02 -5.42
N LEU A 273 -5.30 -1.33 -6.54
CA LEU A 273 -5.39 -1.93 -7.88
C LEU A 273 -4.44 -3.11 -8.06
N PHE A 274 -3.17 -2.93 -7.67
CA PHE A 274 -2.18 -4.00 -7.77
C PHE A 274 -2.37 -5.08 -6.71
N GLY A 275 -2.93 -4.76 -5.53
CA GLY A 275 -3.24 -5.74 -4.49
C GLY A 275 -4.33 -6.74 -4.90
N ILE A 276 -5.36 -6.28 -5.64
CA ILE A 276 -6.36 -7.18 -6.24
C ILE A 276 -5.68 -8.15 -7.20
N TYR A 277 -4.88 -7.59 -8.11
CA TYR A 277 -4.19 -8.33 -9.14
C TYR A 277 -3.25 -9.39 -8.55
N SER A 278 -2.41 -8.98 -7.60
CA SER A 278 -1.44 -9.86 -6.93
C SER A 278 -2.13 -10.96 -6.12
N SER A 279 -3.15 -10.62 -5.34
CA SER A 279 -3.90 -11.61 -4.55
C SER A 279 -4.57 -12.68 -5.42
N VAL A 280 -5.06 -12.31 -6.61
CA VAL A 280 -5.73 -13.23 -7.53
C VAL A 280 -4.75 -14.07 -8.35
N PHE A 281 -3.74 -13.43 -8.94
CA PHE A 281 -2.87 -14.09 -9.92
C PHE A 281 -1.55 -14.57 -9.33
N VAL A 282 -0.89 -13.74 -8.51
CA VAL A 282 0.42 -14.07 -7.94
C VAL A 282 0.28 -15.03 -6.77
N ALA A 283 -0.57 -14.73 -5.79
CA ALA A 283 -0.73 -15.54 -4.59
C ALA A 283 -1.29 -16.94 -4.91
N ALA A 284 -2.31 -17.03 -5.78
CA ALA A 284 -2.88 -18.31 -6.20
C ALA A 284 -1.90 -19.13 -7.06
N ALA A 285 -1.13 -18.50 -7.95
CA ALA A 285 -0.13 -19.21 -8.75
C ALA A 285 1.05 -19.70 -7.91
N LEU A 286 1.53 -18.90 -6.95
CA LEU A 286 2.57 -19.31 -6.01
C LEU A 286 2.08 -20.48 -5.14
N ALA A 287 0.83 -20.44 -4.67
CA ALA A 287 0.24 -21.56 -3.93
C ALA A 287 0.20 -22.85 -4.79
N MET A 288 -0.13 -22.76 -6.08
CA MET A 288 -0.02 -23.92 -6.97
C MET A 288 1.43 -24.39 -7.13
N TRP A 289 2.37 -23.47 -7.30
CA TRP A 289 3.77 -23.80 -7.55
C TRP A 289 4.44 -24.46 -6.35
N PHE A 290 4.08 -24.06 -5.13
CA PHE A 290 4.49 -24.74 -3.90
C PHE A 290 3.87 -26.14 -3.72
N GLY A 291 3.12 -26.62 -4.71
CA GLY A 291 2.60 -27.98 -4.74
C GLY A 291 1.58 -28.22 -3.65
N VAL A 292 0.65 -27.28 -3.47
CA VAL A 292 -0.53 -27.48 -2.64
C VAL A 292 -1.29 -28.68 -3.19
N LYS A 293 -1.30 -29.75 -2.41
CA LYS A 293 -2.09 -30.94 -2.67
C LYS A 293 -3.35 -30.88 -1.84
N ARG A 294 -4.37 -31.62 -2.29
CA ARG A 294 -5.60 -31.79 -1.53
C ARG A 294 -5.35 -32.39 -0.14
N GLU A 295 -4.36 -33.28 -0.04
CA GLU A 295 -3.90 -33.89 1.22
C GLU A 295 -3.40 -32.84 2.23
N ASP A 296 -2.77 -31.76 1.78
CA ASP A 296 -2.29 -30.68 2.66
C ASP A 296 -3.45 -29.88 3.28
N LEU A 297 -4.68 -30.03 2.77
CA LEU A 297 -5.85 -29.20 3.11
C LEU A 297 -6.91 -29.94 3.92
N ILE A 298 -6.84 -31.28 3.88
CA ILE A 298 -7.65 -32.18 4.69
C ILE A 298 -6.71 -32.65 5.80
N LYS A 299 -6.74 -31.96 6.96
CA LYS A 299 -6.27 -32.61 8.19
C LYS A 299 -7.05 -33.91 8.29
N ASP A 300 -6.36 -35.05 8.22
CA ASP A 300 -6.97 -36.33 8.49
C ASP A 300 -7.79 -36.16 9.76
N LYS A 301 -9.09 -36.37 9.62
CA LYS A 301 -9.96 -36.52 10.77
C LYS A 301 -9.38 -37.75 11.43
N LYS A 302 -8.54 -37.58 12.48
CA LYS A 302 -8.20 -38.70 13.36
C LYS A 302 -9.53 -39.36 13.64
N GLU A 303 -9.72 -40.57 13.13
CA GLU A 303 -10.88 -41.36 13.50
C GLU A 303 -10.84 -41.35 15.02
N ARG A 304 -11.84 -40.71 15.62
CA ARG A 304 -12.13 -40.99 17.01
C ARG A 304 -12.60 -42.43 16.94
N VAL A 305 -11.67 -43.36 17.18
CA VAL A 305 -12.02 -44.72 17.56
C VAL A 305 -12.80 -44.52 18.84
N ASP A 306 -14.12 -44.54 18.71
CA ASP A 306 -15.01 -44.60 19.85
C ASP A 306 -14.80 -45.99 20.45
N PRO A 307 -14.27 -46.11 21.69
CA PRO A 307 -14.02 -47.40 22.30
C PRO A 307 -15.29 -48.26 22.44
N ASP A 308 -16.47 -47.63 22.36
CA ASP A 308 -17.78 -48.26 22.51
C ASP A 308 -18.58 -48.35 21.19
N ASP A 309 -17.98 -48.17 20.00
CA ASP A 309 -18.69 -48.39 18.74
C ASP A 309 -18.96 -49.90 18.52
N PRO A 310 -20.23 -50.35 18.54
CA PRO A 310 -20.58 -51.76 18.37
C PRO A 310 -20.24 -52.31 16.97
N ASN A 311 -19.84 -51.45 16.02
CA ASN A 311 -19.44 -51.83 14.67
C ASN A 311 -17.94 -51.70 14.41
N ALA A 312 -17.12 -51.44 15.44
CA ALA A 312 -15.66 -51.40 15.34
C ALA A 312 -15.08 -52.80 15.04
N GLY A 313 -15.11 -53.19 13.76
CA GLY A 313 -14.62 -54.49 13.29
C GLY A 313 -15.46 -55.17 12.20
N ALA A 314 -16.59 -54.59 11.79
CA ALA A 314 -17.35 -55.12 10.67
C ALA A 314 -16.70 -54.75 9.33
N GLN A 315 -15.91 -55.67 8.77
CA GLN A 315 -15.52 -55.62 7.36
C GLN A 315 -16.66 -56.19 6.52
N VAL A 316 -17.17 -55.38 5.57
CA VAL A 316 -17.95 -55.83 4.41
C VAL A 316 -17.32 -55.24 3.17
#